data_AF-A0A966PUA5-F1
#
_entry.id   AF-A0A966PUA5-F1
#
_cell.length_a   1.000
_cell.length_b   1.000
_cell.length_c   1.000
_cell.angle_alpha   90.00
_cell.angle_beta   90.00
_cell.angle_gamma   90.00
#
_symmetry.space_group_name_H-M   'P 1'
#
loop_
_entity.id
_entity.type
_entity.pdbx_description
1 polymer ?
#
loop_
_entity_poly.entity_id
_entity_poly.type
_entity_poly.pdbx_seq_one_letter_code
_entity_poly.pdbx_strand_id
1 'polypeptide(L)' 'MKSNQQLTGAEALIKGLEQEKVDVMFGLPGGCILPAYDPLIKSSIRHI' A
#
# COMPACT_ATOMS: atom_id res chain seq x y z
N MET A 1 1.73 20.38 16.49
CA MET A 1 0.99 19.13 16.81
C MET A 1 1.07 18.21 15.61
N LYS A 2 1.87 17.14 15.65
CA LYS A 2 1.68 16.05 14.68
C LYS A 2 0.51 15.23 15.20
N SER A 3 -0.63 15.30 14.51
CA SER A 3 -1.73 14.36 14.70
C SER A 3 -1.17 12.96 14.50
N ASN A 4 -1.26 12.11 15.51
CA ASN A 4 -0.85 10.72 15.45
C ASN A 4 -1.85 9.98 14.54
N GLN A 5 -1.72 10.14 13.22
CA GLN A 5 -2.58 9.46 12.27
C GLN A 5 -2.31 7.96 12.37
N GLN A 6 -3.24 7.24 13.00
CA GLN A 6 -3.21 5.78 12.98
C GLN A 6 -3.36 5.33 11.52
N LEU A 7 -2.35 4.60 11.05
CA LEU A 7 -2.40 3.95 9.74
C LEU A 7 -3.04 2.58 9.92
N THR A 8 -3.87 2.19 8.96
CA THR A 8 -4.26 0.78 8.81
C THR A 8 -3.03 -0.06 8.44
N GLY A 9 -3.08 -1.37 8.69
CA GLY A 9 -2.00 -2.28 8.29
C GLY A 9 -1.73 -2.24 6.78
N ALA A 10 -2.79 -2.09 5.97
CA ALA A 10 -2.70 -1.94 4.52
C ALA A 10 -1.95 -0.66 4.10
N GLU A 11 -2.27 0.49 4.71
CA GLU A 11 -1.55 1.74 4.42
C GLU A 11 -0.10 1.70 4.90
N ALA A 12 0.15 1.10 6.05
CA ALA A 12 1.51 0.92 6.57
C ALA A 12 2.35 0.04 5.63
N LEU A 13 1.76 -1.03 5.08
CA LEU A 13 2.40 -1.91 4.10
C LEU A 13 2.80 -1.13 2.84
N ILE A 14 1.85 -0.44 2.19
CA ILE A 14 2.12 0.30 0.94
C ILE A 14 3.15 1.42 1.17
N LYS A 15 3.03 2.18 2.27
CA LYS A 15 4.03 3.21 2.60
C LYS A 15 5.42 2.65 2.85
N GLY A 16 5.53 1.45 3.41
CA GLY A 16 6.81 0.76 3.57
C GLY A 16 7.45 0.45 2.22
N LEU A 17 6.65 -0.07 1.27
CA LEU A 17 7.11 -0.35 -0.09
C LEU A 17 7.56 0.93 -0.82
N GLU A 18 6.83 2.04 -0.64
CA GLU A 18 7.23 3.34 -1.20
C GLU A 18 8.55 3.85 -0.62
N GLN A 19 8.78 3.68 0.69
CA GLN A 19 10.03 4.08 1.35
C GLN A 19 11.23 3.29 0.85
N GLU A 20 11.02 2.00 0.56
CA GLU A 20 12.02 1.13 -0.08
C GLU A 20 12.14 1.38 -1.60
N LYS A 21 11.43 2.38 -2.14
CA LYS A 21 11.46 2.78 -3.56
C LYS A 21 11.08 1.63 -4.50
N VAL A 22 10.09 0.84 -4.10
CA VAL A 22 9.49 -0.16 -4.99
C VAL A 22 8.74 0.55 -6.10
N ASP A 23 9.03 0.21 -7.35
CA ASP A 23 8.34 0.78 -8.51
C ASP A 23 7.20 -0.13 -9.02
N VAL A 24 7.34 -1.45 -8.84
CA VAL A 24 6.43 -2.46 -9.41
C VAL A 24 6.11 -3.54 -8.39
N MET A 25 4.82 -3.87 -8.25
CA MET A 25 4.32 -4.98 -7.44
C MET A 25 3.57 -5.97 -8.33
N PHE A 26 3.90 -7.26 -8.23
CA PHE A 26 3.17 -8.32 -8.91
C PHE A 26 2.21 -9.00 -7.93
N GLY A 27 1.00 -9.34 -8.38
CA GLY A 27 0.06 -10.02 -7.52
C GLY A 27 -1.21 -10.50 -8.22
N LEU A 28 -1.85 -11.51 -7.64
CA LEU A 28 -3.19 -11.93 -8.03
C LEU A 28 -4.21 -11.37 -7.03
N PRO A 29 -5.13 -10.49 -7.46
CA PRO A 29 -6.15 -9.97 -6.55
C PRO A 29 -7.07 -11.10 -6.06
N GLY A 30 -7.38 -11.08 -4.76
CA GLY A 30 -8.28 -12.02 -4.11
C GLY A 30 -8.90 -11.41 -2.85
N GLY A 31 -10.01 -11.97 -2.35
CA GLY A 31 -10.85 -11.34 -1.33
C GLY A 31 -10.12 -10.84 -0.08
N CYS A 32 -9.20 -11.64 0.45
CA CYS A 32 -8.46 -11.28 1.68
C CYS A 32 -7.45 -10.14 1.49
N ILE A 33 -6.92 -9.95 0.29
CA ILE A 33 -5.87 -8.94 0.01
C ILE A 33 -6.45 -7.61 -0.50
N LEU A 34 -7.73 -7.56 -0.86
CA LEU A 34 -8.39 -6.35 -1.37
C LEU A 34 -8.19 -5.09 -0.51
N PRO A 35 -8.16 -5.14 0.83
CA PRO A 35 -7.91 -3.93 1.63
C PRO A 35 -6.55 -3.27 1.36
N ALA A 36 -5.56 -4.01 0.85
CA ALA A 36 -4.26 -3.47 0.45
C ALA A 36 -4.28 -2.78 -0.92
N TYR A 37 -5.28 -3.06 -1.76
CA TYR A 37 -5.40 -2.44 -3.08
C TYR A 37 -5.89 -0.99 -3.01
N ASP A 38 -6.70 -0.63 -2.02
CA ASP A 38 -7.15 0.75 -1.83
C ASP A 38 -6.00 1.75 -1.66
N PRO A 39 -5.02 1.53 -0.76
CA PRO A 39 -3.84 2.38 -0.68
C PRO A 39 -2.88 2.18 -1.87
N LEU A 40 -2.80 0.98 -2.45
CA LEU A 40 -1.95 0.72 -3.62
C LEU A 40 -2.40 1.53 -4.85
N ILE A 41 -3.70 1.65 -5.11
CA ILE A 41 -4.25 2.46 -6.22
C ILE A 41 -3.91 3.95 -6.07
N LYS A 42 -3.70 4.42 -4.84
CA LYS A 42 -3.29 5.80 -4.52
C LYS A 42 -1.78 5.99 -4.54
N SER A 43 -1.02 4.90 -4.63
CA SER A 43 0.44 4.90 -4.67
C SER A 43 0.97 5.15 -6.08
N SER A 44 2.27 5.46 -6.17
CA SER A 44 3.02 5.48 -7.42
C SER A 44 3.45 4.09 -7.90
N ILE A 45 3.31 3.06 -7.05
CA ILE A 45 3.67 1.67 -7.36
C ILE A 45 2.75 1.13 -8.46
N ARG A 46 3.34 0.63 -9.54
CA ARG A 46 2.61 -0.04 -10.62
C ARG A 46 2.30 -1.48 -10.22
N HIS A 47 1.02 -1.83 -10.11
CA HIS A 47 0.60 -3.22 -9.95
C HIS A 47 0.55 -3.95 -11.31
N ILE A 48 1.03 -5.19 -11.36
CA ILE A 48 0.98 -6.09 -12.54
C ILE A 48 0.29 -7.40 -12.15
#